data_AF-A0AAN8WR83-F1
#
_entry.id   AF-A0AAN8WR83-F1
#
_cell.length_a   1.000
_cell.length_b   1.000
_cell.length_c   1.000
_cell.angle_alpha   90.00
_cell.angle_beta   90.00
_cell.angle_gamma   90.00
#
_symmetry.space_group_name_H-M   'P 1'
#
loop_
_entity.id
_entity.type
_entity.pdbx_description
1 polymer ?
#
loop_
_entity_poly.entity_id
_entity_poly.type
_entity_poly.pdbx_seq_one_letter_code
_entity_poly.pdbx_strand_id
1 'polypeptide(L)'
;MLNQTNIGHNNNKFYVIQVAKANKDFICFTRWGRVGETGQHNLDKSKNVDDAIKAFKKKFKDKTKNDWDDRENFTPQSGKYTLIEIDEDDDDEDTTDSSPIKKEVISYKGPCDLPYRTQILIKLIFADEMFINQMSSMKLDVRKMPLGKLSKTQINKGLETLIDIEEAIKKKKPRSVLMDLSSQFYTLVPHDFGRMIPPVLDSDQDVRDKKEVMLTLSDIELTQSLQKDKANDQIHPLLEKYQMLDCELEYVNKNDNEFKLLQTYATACPNTRKGKLLDIWRVDRKGERDRFKSHDDIKHRKLLWHGTNVAVVAAILKAGLRIMPHSGGLVGRGIYFASEHAKSSWYVGPHYGKFEGEDMVGFMFLVEVALGKESSITQCNGSLTKAPAGYDSIVARGRNEPDPKKDKKITLEDKEVIVPTGAPVPQKEWKHSGFDQSEYLVYKESQARIRYLLKFSFV
;
A
#
# COMPACT_ATOMS: atom_id res chain seq x y z
N MET A 1 -13.84 -1.16 -18.80
CA MET A 1 -14.97 -1.42 -17.84
C MET A 1 -15.66 -0.10 -17.47
N LEU A 2 -16.95 -0.06 -17.15
CA LEU A 2 -17.63 1.18 -16.74
C LEU A 2 -18.10 1.16 -15.28
N ASN A 3 -18.01 2.29 -14.58
CA ASN A 3 -18.49 2.47 -13.21
C ASN A 3 -19.27 3.77 -13.03
N GLN A 4 -20.17 3.80 -12.05
CA GLN A 4 -20.94 4.98 -11.68
C GLN A 4 -21.33 4.93 -10.21
N THR A 5 -20.93 5.97 -9.47
CA THR A 5 -21.41 6.23 -8.12
C THR A 5 -22.16 7.56 -8.07
N ASN A 6 -23.31 7.57 -7.39
CA ASN A 6 -24.03 8.77 -7.00
C ASN A 6 -24.64 8.53 -5.62
N ILE A 7 -24.06 9.18 -4.62
CA ILE A 7 -24.44 9.01 -3.21
C ILE A 7 -25.90 9.44 -2.97
N GLY A 8 -26.32 10.58 -3.52
CA GLY A 8 -27.66 11.14 -3.34
C GLY A 8 -28.80 10.22 -3.78
N HIS A 9 -28.53 9.33 -4.74
CA HIS A 9 -29.49 8.33 -5.23
C HIS A 9 -29.16 6.89 -4.82
N ASN A 10 -28.20 6.68 -3.91
CA ASN A 10 -27.66 5.35 -3.54
C ASN A 10 -27.29 4.48 -4.75
N ASN A 11 -26.75 5.11 -5.80
CA ASN A 11 -26.23 4.41 -6.95
C ASN A 11 -24.76 4.10 -6.71
N ASN A 12 -24.40 2.82 -6.79
CA ASN A 12 -23.02 2.36 -6.85
C ASN A 12 -23.00 1.16 -7.81
N LYS A 13 -22.86 1.43 -9.11
CA LYS A 13 -23.23 0.49 -10.18
C LYS A 13 -22.09 0.35 -11.18
N PHE A 14 -21.98 -0.85 -11.72
CA PHE A 14 -21.06 -1.14 -12.80
C PHE A 14 -21.77 -1.55 -14.09
N TYR A 15 -21.04 -1.45 -15.20
CA TYR A 15 -21.45 -1.96 -16.50
C TYR A 15 -20.21 -2.48 -17.25
N VAL A 16 -20.20 -3.77 -17.55
CA VAL A 16 -19.20 -4.42 -18.41
C VAL A 16 -19.83 -4.58 -19.79
N ILE A 17 -19.04 -4.27 -20.82
CA ILE A 17 -19.37 -4.50 -22.22
C ILE A 17 -18.15 -5.18 -22.83
N GLN A 18 -18.32 -6.31 -23.51
CA GLN A 18 -17.26 -7.04 -24.19
C GLN A 18 -17.80 -7.56 -25.52
N VAL A 19 -16.92 -7.65 -26.52
CA VAL A 19 -17.20 -8.40 -27.75
C VAL A 19 -16.36 -9.66 -27.70
N ALA A 20 -17.01 -10.82 -27.82
CA ALA A 20 -16.35 -12.12 -27.78
C ALA A 20 -16.74 -12.94 -29.02
N LYS A 21 -15.82 -13.78 -29.49
CA LYS A 21 -16.09 -14.77 -30.53
C LYS A 21 -16.35 -16.12 -29.86
N ALA A 22 -17.50 -16.71 -30.15
CA ALA A 22 -17.89 -18.03 -29.67
C ALA A 22 -18.15 -18.95 -30.87
N ASN A 23 -17.18 -19.81 -31.21
CA ASN A 23 -17.22 -20.66 -32.40
C ASN A 23 -17.39 -19.84 -33.69
N LYS A 24 -18.57 -19.94 -34.32
CA LYS A 24 -18.94 -19.23 -35.57
C LYS A 24 -19.75 -17.95 -35.32
N ASP A 25 -20.09 -17.65 -34.07
CA ASP A 25 -20.92 -16.50 -33.70
C ASP A 25 -20.07 -15.44 -32.98
N PHE A 26 -20.48 -14.18 -33.11
CA PHE A 26 -19.94 -13.05 -32.37
C PHE A 26 -20.97 -12.56 -31.37
N ILE A 27 -20.53 -12.30 -30.14
CA ILE A 27 -21.40 -11.97 -29.01
C ILE A 27 -21.00 -10.62 -28.46
N CYS A 28 -21.94 -9.67 -28.42
CA CYS A 28 -21.83 -8.50 -27.56
C CYS A 28 -22.35 -8.89 -26.16
N PHE A 29 -21.44 -9.19 -25.25
CA PHE A 29 -21.73 -9.48 -23.86
C PHE A 29 -21.89 -8.19 -23.06
N THR A 30 -22.93 -8.13 -22.24
CA THR A 30 -23.11 -7.06 -21.26
C THR A 30 -23.40 -7.64 -19.89
N ARG A 31 -22.81 -7.06 -18.85
CA ARG A 31 -23.08 -7.43 -17.45
C ARG A 31 -23.15 -6.19 -16.59
N TRP A 32 -24.17 -6.08 -15.76
CA TRP A 32 -24.40 -4.89 -14.95
C TRP A 32 -25.02 -5.23 -13.60
N GLY A 33 -24.78 -4.39 -12.62
CA GLY A 33 -25.29 -4.62 -11.28
C GLY A 33 -24.73 -3.60 -10.30
N ARG A 34 -24.95 -3.88 -9.02
CA ARG A 34 -24.35 -3.13 -7.93
C ARG A 34 -22.88 -3.56 -7.75
N VAL A 35 -22.01 -2.63 -7.41
CA VAL A 35 -20.59 -2.94 -7.11
C VAL A 35 -20.51 -3.93 -5.94
N GLY A 36 -19.60 -4.91 -6.02
CA GLY A 36 -19.53 -6.08 -5.12
C GLY A 36 -20.38 -7.30 -5.54
N GLU A 37 -21.45 -7.10 -6.32
CA GLU A 37 -22.37 -8.17 -6.71
C GLU A 37 -22.08 -8.73 -8.11
N THR A 38 -22.54 -9.96 -8.38
CA THR A 38 -22.38 -10.61 -9.69
C THR A 38 -23.14 -9.88 -10.80
N GLY A 39 -24.31 -9.31 -10.48
CA GLY A 39 -25.17 -8.58 -11.41
C GLY A 39 -25.98 -9.48 -12.36
N GLN A 40 -26.70 -8.82 -13.27
CA GLN A 40 -27.41 -9.43 -14.39
C GLN A 40 -26.54 -9.38 -15.64
N HIS A 41 -26.80 -10.25 -16.61
CA HIS A 41 -26.08 -10.24 -17.88
C HIS A 41 -27.02 -10.46 -19.07
N ASN A 42 -26.54 -10.08 -20.26
CA ASN A 42 -27.18 -10.35 -21.53
C ASN A 42 -26.13 -10.71 -22.59
N LEU A 43 -26.50 -11.65 -23.46
CA LEU A 43 -25.68 -12.15 -24.57
C LEU A 43 -26.40 -11.83 -25.87
N ASP A 44 -25.95 -10.78 -26.56
CA ASP A 44 -26.50 -10.40 -27.86
C ASP A 44 -25.69 -11.06 -28.98
N LYS A 45 -26.25 -12.09 -29.63
CA LYS A 45 -25.56 -12.93 -30.61
C LYS A 45 -25.76 -12.40 -32.02
N SER A 46 -24.70 -12.40 -32.80
CA SER A 46 -24.67 -11.99 -34.21
C SER A 46 -23.80 -12.94 -35.03
N LYS A 47 -24.07 -13.03 -36.33
CA LYS A 47 -23.24 -13.82 -37.27
C LYS A 47 -22.05 -13.02 -37.83
N ASN A 48 -22.12 -11.70 -37.76
CA ASN A 48 -21.11 -10.78 -38.27
C ASN A 48 -20.44 -10.04 -37.11
N VAL A 49 -19.10 -9.96 -37.15
CA VAL A 49 -18.32 -9.21 -36.16
C VAL A 49 -18.68 -7.72 -36.16
N ASP A 50 -18.97 -7.14 -37.32
CA ASP A 50 -19.31 -5.71 -37.42
C ASP A 50 -20.60 -5.37 -36.68
N ASP A 51 -21.58 -6.29 -36.69
CA ASP A 51 -22.84 -6.12 -35.97
C ASP A 51 -22.61 -6.17 -34.45
N ALA A 52 -21.77 -7.10 -33.97
CA ALA A 52 -21.37 -7.16 -32.56
C ALA A 52 -20.62 -5.90 -32.12
N ILE A 53 -19.67 -5.41 -32.93
CA ILE A 53 -18.92 -4.17 -32.68
C ILE A 53 -19.88 -2.98 -32.66
N LYS A 54 -20.83 -2.90 -33.61
CA LYS A 54 -21.82 -1.83 -33.65
C LYS A 54 -22.74 -1.85 -32.43
N ALA A 55 -23.17 -3.03 -31.99
CA ALA A 55 -23.94 -3.20 -30.76
C ALA A 55 -23.14 -2.73 -29.53
N PHE A 56 -21.87 -3.11 -29.44
CA PHE A 56 -20.95 -2.66 -28.40
C PHE A 56 -20.82 -1.14 -28.38
N LYS A 57 -20.49 -0.51 -29.52
CA LYS A 57 -20.30 0.95 -29.62
C LYS A 57 -21.58 1.71 -29.25
N LYS A 58 -22.74 1.20 -29.71
CA LYS A 58 -24.05 1.74 -29.35
C LYS A 58 -24.27 1.69 -27.83
N LYS A 59 -24.06 0.52 -27.20
CA LYS A 59 -24.20 0.37 -25.74
C LYS A 59 -23.23 1.28 -24.98
N PHE A 60 -21.98 1.38 -25.42
CA PHE A 60 -21.00 2.28 -24.83
C PHE A 60 -21.51 3.73 -24.87
N LYS A 61 -21.85 4.24 -26.05
CA LYS A 61 -22.37 5.61 -26.24
C LYS A 61 -23.65 5.88 -25.44
N ASP A 62 -24.57 4.93 -25.36
CA ASP A 62 -25.81 5.07 -24.58
C ASP A 62 -25.52 5.25 -23.08
N LYS A 63 -24.52 4.53 -22.56
CA LYS A 63 -24.16 4.51 -21.12
C LYS A 63 -23.22 5.64 -20.72
N THR A 64 -22.32 6.07 -21.60
CA THR A 64 -21.28 7.06 -21.30
C THR A 64 -21.49 8.41 -21.95
N LYS A 65 -22.31 8.49 -23.00
CA LYS A 65 -22.44 9.65 -23.92
C LYS A 65 -21.14 10.02 -24.65
N ASN A 66 -20.15 9.13 -24.66
CA ASN A 66 -18.91 9.27 -25.40
C ASN A 66 -18.88 8.26 -26.56
N ASP A 67 -18.15 8.59 -27.62
CA ASP A 67 -17.91 7.66 -28.73
C ASP A 67 -16.74 6.72 -28.38
N TRP A 68 -16.89 5.43 -28.66
CA TRP A 68 -15.85 4.44 -28.34
C TRP A 68 -14.55 4.64 -29.11
N ASP A 69 -14.68 5.07 -30.37
CA ASP A 69 -13.54 5.30 -31.25
C ASP A 69 -12.70 6.51 -30.80
N ASP A 70 -13.28 7.41 -30.01
CA ASP A 70 -12.64 8.60 -29.41
C ASP A 70 -12.46 8.46 -27.89
N ARG A 71 -12.32 7.22 -27.40
CA ARG A 71 -12.23 6.95 -25.95
C ARG A 71 -10.99 7.53 -25.26
N GLU A 72 -9.94 7.88 -26.02
CA GLU A 72 -8.77 8.56 -25.47
C GLU A 72 -9.09 9.98 -24.99
N ASN A 73 -10.10 10.62 -25.59
CA ASN A 73 -10.62 11.93 -25.20
C ASN A 73 -11.90 11.82 -24.33
N PHE A 74 -12.04 10.73 -23.57
CA PHE A 74 -13.22 10.48 -22.76
C PHE A 74 -13.50 11.63 -21.78
N THR A 75 -14.73 12.15 -21.80
CA THR A 75 -15.20 13.17 -20.85
C THR A 75 -16.31 12.60 -19.97
N PRO A 76 -16.12 12.53 -18.63
CA PRO A 76 -17.19 12.13 -17.72
C PRO A 76 -18.41 13.05 -17.85
N GLN A 77 -19.60 12.46 -17.95
CA GLN A 77 -20.86 13.18 -18.07
C GLN A 77 -21.71 12.99 -16.81
N SER A 78 -22.31 14.07 -16.32
CA SER A 78 -23.15 14.01 -15.12
C SER A 78 -24.28 12.99 -15.26
N GLY A 79 -24.45 12.14 -14.24
CA GLY A 79 -25.47 11.09 -14.25
C GLY A 79 -25.21 9.94 -15.24
N LYS A 80 -24.02 9.86 -15.86
CA LYS A 80 -23.61 8.76 -16.74
C LYS A 80 -22.48 7.92 -16.15
N TYR A 81 -22.20 6.79 -16.79
CA TYR A 81 -21.09 5.93 -16.43
C TYR A 81 -19.76 6.52 -16.89
N THR A 82 -18.72 6.32 -16.09
CA THR A 82 -17.33 6.68 -16.39
C THR A 82 -16.53 5.44 -16.77
N LEU A 83 -15.64 5.58 -17.75
CA LEU A 83 -14.69 4.53 -18.13
C LEU A 83 -13.63 4.39 -17.04
N ILE A 84 -13.44 3.17 -16.55
CA ILE A 84 -12.33 2.81 -15.69
C ILE A 84 -11.24 2.24 -16.57
N GLU A 85 -10.10 2.92 -16.55
CA GLU A 85 -8.88 2.47 -17.21
C GLU A 85 -8.35 1.27 -16.44
N ILE A 86 -8.18 0.19 -17.20
CA ILE A 86 -7.59 -1.05 -16.75
C ILE A 86 -6.39 -1.21 -17.66
N ASP A 87 -5.22 -1.49 -17.11
CA ASP A 87 -4.03 -1.71 -17.93
C ASP A 87 -4.23 -3.06 -18.65
N GLU A 88 -4.78 -3.01 -19.86
CA GLU A 88 -4.99 -4.14 -20.77
C GLU A 88 -3.72 -4.37 -21.60
N ASP A 89 -2.58 -4.47 -20.94
CA ASP A 89 -1.39 -5.08 -21.53
C ASP A 89 -1.34 -6.51 -21.00
N ASP A 90 -2.00 -7.41 -21.72
CA ASP A 90 -1.60 -8.81 -21.91
C ASP A 90 -2.38 -9.38 -23.11
N ASP A 91 -1.65 -9.64 -24.20
CA ASP A 91 -1.99 -10.53 -25.32
C ASP A 91 -2.03 -12.01 -24.85
N ASP A 92 -2.65 -12.29 -23.71
CA ASP A 92 -2.89 -13.66 -23.24
C ASP A 92 -4.39 -13.86 -23.02
N GLU A 93 -4.93 -14.83 -23.75
CA GLU A 93 -6.35 -15.13 -23.88
C GLU A 93 -7.13 -15.10 -22.55
N ASP A 94 -8.19 -14.29 -22.54
CA ASP A 94 -9.24 -14.24 -21.52
C ASP A 94 -9.67 -15.65 -21.05
N THR A 95 -9.45 -15.96 -19.78
CA THR A 95 -10.39 -16.80 -19.04
C THR A 95 -10.99 -16.01 -17.90
N THR A 96 -12.22 -15.53 -18.14
CA THR A 96 -13.14 -15.06 -17.11
C THR A 96 -13.54 -16.23 -16.21
N ASP A 97 -12.80 -16.46 -15.14
CA ASP A 97 -13.36 -17.02 -13.92
C ASP A 97 -12.53 -16.57 -12.72
N SER A 98 -13.15 -16.55 -11.54
CA SER A 98 -12.50 -16.13 -10.28
C SER A 98 -11.52 -17.20 -9.75
N SER A 99 -10.80 -17.86 -10.65
CA SER A 99 -9.77 -18.85 -10.37
C SER A 99 -8.39 -18.20 -10.48
N PRO A 100 -7.39 -18.64 -9.69
CA PRO A 100 -6.05 -18.09 -9.74
C PRO A 100 -5.53 -18.14 -11.17
N ILE A 101 -4.92 -17.02 -11.61
CA ILE A 101 -4.27 -16.87 -12.91
C ILE A 101 -3.45 -18.13 -13.16
N LYS A 102 -3.80 -18.91 -14.19
CA LYS A 102 -2.93 -20.00 -14.67
C LYS A 102 -1.73 -19.36 -15.35
N LYS A 103 -0.80 -18.82 -14.57
CA LYS A 103 0.58 -18.65 -15.04
C LYS A 103 1.03 -20.05 -15.41
N GLU A 104 1.42 -20.28 -16.66
CA GLU A 104 2.10 -21.52 -17.02
C GLU A 104 3.27 -21.68 -16.05
N VAL A 105 3.16 -22.67 -15.16
CA VAL A 105 4.22 -22.97 -14.21
C VAL A 105 5.30 -23.64 -15.03
N ILE A 106 6.22 -22.83 -15.57
CA ILE A 106 7.42 -23.34 -16.20
C ILE A 106 8.18 -24.08 -15.09
N SER A 107 8.19 -25.39 -15.23
CA SER A 107 8.64 -26.34 -14.22
C SER A 107 10.16 -26.32 -14.16
N TYR A 108 10.72 -25.40 -13.37
CA TYR A 108 12.12 -25.48 -12.96
C TYR A 108 12.33 -26.76 -12.15
N LYS A 109 13.31 -27.58 -12.54
CA LYS A 109 13.57 -28.92 -11.97
C LYS A 109 14.66 -28.97 -10.90
N GLY A 110 15.29 -27.84 -10.55
CA GLY A 110 16.35 -27.76 -9.55
C GLY A 110 15.87 -27.34 -8.14
N PRO A 111 16.75 -27.36 -7.12
CA PRO A 111 16.45 -26.81 -5.79
C PRO A 111 16.37 -25.28 -5.80
N CYS A 112 15.65 -24.70 -4.83
CA CYS A 112 15.65 -23.26 -4.56
C CYS A 112 16.77 -22.94 -3.57
N ASP A 113 17.77 -22.16 -4.00
CA ASP A 113 18.95 -21.83 -3.19
C ASP A 113 18.69 -20.77 -2.10
N LEU A 114 17.46 -20.30 -1.95
CA LEU A 114 17.08 -19.40 -0.86
C LEU A 114 16.94 -20.17 0.46
N PRO A 115 17.38 -19.61 1.60
CA PRO A 115 17.10 -20.18 2.92
C PRO A 115 15.60 -20.40 3.13
N TYR A 116 15.21 -21.51 3.77
CA TYR A 116 13.79 -21.89 3.97
C TYR A 116 12.92 -20.75 4.55
N ARG A 117 13.44 -20.04 5.55
CA ARG A 117 12.74 -18.90 6.16
C ARG A 117 12.51 -17.75 5.17
N THR A 118 13.49 -17.48 4.31
CA THR A 118 13.38 -16.50 3.23
C THR A 118 12.40 -16.96 2.15
N GLN A 119 12.36 -18.25 1.83
CA GLN A 119 11.34 -18.78 0.90
C GLN A 119 9.92 -18.50 1.40
N ILE A 120 9.62 -18.74 2.69
CA ILE A 120 8.30 -18.45 3.26
C ILE A 120 7.98 -16.94 3.16
N LEU A 121 8.95 -16.09 3.47
CA LEU A 121 8.80 -14.63 3.34
C LEU A 121 8.43 -14.24 1.91
N ILE A 122 9.20 -14.70 0.91
CA ILE A 122 8.99 -14.36 -0.50
C ILE A 122 7.67 -14.91 -1.01
N LYS A 123 7.28 -16.14 -0.62
CA LYS A 123 5.95 -16.68 -0.95
C LYS A 123 4.84 -15.76 -0.46
N LEU A 124 4.93 -15.25 0.78
CA LEU A 124 3.86 -14.43 1.38
C LEU A 124 3.76 -13.05 0.73
N ILE A 125 4.87 -12.32 0.60
CA ILE A 125 4.84 -10.93 0.12
C ILE A 125 4.50 -10.82 -1.38
N PHE A 126 4.48 -11.95 -2.10
CA PHE A 126 4.06 -12.07 -3.50
C PHE A 126 2.83 -12.98 -3.68
N ALA A 127 2.08 -13.29 -2.62
CA ALA A 127 0.88 -14.13 -2.71
C ALA A 127 -0.33 -13.31 -3.20
N ASP A 128 -0.99 -13.77 -4.26
CA ASP A 128 -2.18 -13.10 -4.81
C ASP A 128 -3.33 -13.05 -3.79
N GLU A 129 -3.55 -14.13 -3.05
CA GLU A 129 -4.57 -14.17 -2.00
C GLU A 129 -4.32 -13.13 -0.90
N MET A 130 -3.05 -12.87 -0.55
CA MET A 130 -2.69 -11.83 0.41
C MET A 130 -3.10 -10.44 -0.11
N PHE A 131 -2.79 -10.13 -1.36
CA PHE A 131 -3.20 -8.86 -1.97
C PHE A 131 -4.72 -8.73 -2.10
N ILE A 132 -5.41 -9.79 -2.54
CA ILE A 132 -6.88 -9.83 -2.66
C ILE A 132 -7.54 -9.60 -1.31
N ASN A 133 -7.08 -10.29 -0.26
CA ASN A 133 -7.60 -10.13 1.10
C ASN A 133 -7.35 -8.71 1.61
N GLN A 134 -6.17 -8.16 1.32
CA GLN A 134 -5.84 -6.81 1.73
C GLN A 134 -6.74 -5.77 1.04
N MET A 135 -6.90 -5.85 -0.28
CA MET A 135 -7.81 -4.98 -1.04
C MET A 135 -9.26 -5.09 -0.56
N SER A 136 -9.71 -6.31 -0.24
CA SER A 136 -11.04 -6.56 0.31
C SER A 136 -11.23 -5.89 1.67
N SER A 137 -10.23 -5.93 2.56
CA SER A 137 -10.29 -5.27 3.87
C SER A 137 -10.41 -3.74 3.76
N MET A 138 -9.88 -3.16 2.68
CA MET A 138 -10.02 -1.75 2.32
C MET A 138 -11.36 -1.42 1.61
N LYS A 139 -12.26 -2.41 1.50
CA LYS A 139 -13.57 -2.34 0.84
C LYS A 139 -13.49 -2.08 -0.67
N LEU A 140 -12.43 -2.53 -1.33
CA LEU A 140 -12.28 -2.40 -2.78
C LEU A 140 -12.94 -3.58 -3.50
N ASP A 141 -13.53 -3.33 -4.66
CA ASP A 141 -14.08 -4.38 -5.52
C ASP A 141 -12.96 -5.03 -6.35
N VAL A 142 -12.33 -6.05 -5.77
CA VAL A 142 -11.19 -6.77 -6.36
C VAL A 142 -11.53 -7.44 -7.71
N ARG A 143 -12.81 -7.72 -7.97
CA ARG A 143 -13.25 -8.27 -9.28
C ARG A 143 -13.15 -7.24 -10.40
N LYS A 144 -13.17 -5.96 -10.05
CA LYS A 144 -13.10 -4.83 -10.99
C LYS A 144 -11.73 -4.20 -11.10
N MET A 145 -10.95 -4.35 -10.04
CA MET A 145 -9.55 -3.99 -9.99
C MET A 145 -8.72 -5.25 -9.81
N PRO A 146 -8.70 -6.19 -10.80
CA PRO A 146 -7.85 -7.35 -10.70
C PRO A 146 -6.38 -6.94 -10.65
N LEU A 147 -5.57 -7.68 -9.88
CA LEU A 147 -4.20 -7.31 -9.53
C LEU A 147 -3.31 -6.98 -10.75
N GLY A 148 -3.34 -7.81 -11.79
CA GLY A 148 -2.53 -7.62 -13.00
C GLY A 148 -2.96 -6.45 -13.90
N LYS A 149 -4.07 -5.82 -13.55
CA LYS A 149 -4.84 -4.88 -14.36
C LYS A 149 -5.05 -3.54 -13.64
N LEU A 150 -4.37 -3.35 -12.50
CA LEU A 150 -4.32 -2.09 -11.75
C LEU A 150 -3.62 -1.02 -12.59
N SER A 151 -4.29 0.12 -12.84
CA SER A 151 -3.75 1.20 -13.64
C SER A 151 -3.17 2.34 -12.78
N LYS A 152 -1.91 2.72 -13.05
CA LYS A 152 -1.26 3.88 -12.41
C LYS A 152 -2.05 5.17 -12.65
N THR A 153 -2.58 5.33 -13.86
CA THR A 153 -3.38 6.51 -14.23
C THR A 153 -4.65 6.60 -13.39
N GLN A 154 -5.33 5.46 -13.18
CA GLN A 154 -6.52 5.40 -12.33
C GLN A 154 -6.21 5.73 -10.87
N ILE A 155 -5.07 5.26 -10.35
CA ILE A 155 -4.60 5.56 -8.98
C ILE A 155 -4.34 7.07 -8.83
N ASN A 156 -3.66 7.69 -9.79
CA ASN A 156 -3.37 9.12 -9.76
C ASN A 156 -4.64 9.98 -9.83
N LYS A 157 -5.58 9.67 -10.74
CA LYS A 157 -6.88 10.35 -10.82
C LYS A 157 -7.67 10.26 -9.49
N GLY A 158 -7.60 9.11 -8.81
CA GLY A 158 -8.19 8.93 -7.49
C GLY A 158 -7.54 9.82 -6.42
N LEU A 159 -6.21 9.93 -6.42
CA LEU A 159 -5.46 10.81 -5.50
C LEU A 159 -5.74 12.29 -5.74
N GLU A 160 -5.82 12.72 -7.00
CA GLU A 160 -6.21 14.10 -7.37
C GLU A 160 -7.62 14.43 -6.85
N THR A 161 -8.58 13.52 -7.03
CA THR A 161 -9.94 13.73 -6.51
C THR A 161 -9.95 13.87 -4.98
N LEU A 162 -9.09 13.15 -4.26
CA LEU A 162 -8.95 13.30 -2.80
C LEU A 162 -8.35 14.66 -2.40
N ILE A 163 -7.49 15.25 -3.23
CA ILE A 163 -6.97 16.62 -3.02
C ILE A 163 -8.11 17.63 -3.17
N ASP A 164 -8.95 17.48 -4.19
CA ASP A 164 -10.11 18.36 -4.41
C ASP A 164 -11.09 18.30 -3.25
N ILE A 165 -11.33 17.09 -2.69
CA ILE A 165 -12.14 16.90 -1.48
C ILE A 165 -11.49 17.62 -0.28
N GLU A 166 -10.19 17.43 -0.06
CA GLU A 166 -9.46 18.09 1.03
C GLU A 166 -9.56 19.62 0.92
N GLU A 167 -9.41 20.17 -0.28
CA GLU A 167 -9.54 21.60 -0.53
C GLU A 167 -10.97 22.08 -0.30
N ALA A 168 -11.98 21.30 -0.71
CA ALA A 168 -13.39 21.62 -0.47
C ALA A 168 -13.73 21.64 1.03
N ILE A 169 -13.19 20.70 1.82
CA ILE A 169 -13.31 20.66 3.28
C ILE A 169 -12.68 21.92 3.89
N LYS A 170 -11.44 22.26 3.51
CA LYS A 170 -10.73 23.45 4.00
C LYS A 170 -11.49 24.74 3.68
N LYS A 171 -12.09 24.83 2.49
CA LYS A 171 -12.93 25.96 2.06
C LYS A 171 -14.35 25.92 2.61
N LYS A 172 -14.69 24.96 3.48
CA LYS A 172 -16.02 24.76 4.09
C LYS A 172 -17.14 24.75 3.04
N LYS A 173 -16.91 24.06 1.92
CA LYS A 173 -17.90 23.95 0.84
C LYS A 173 -19.16 23.22 1.34
N PRO A 174 -20.33 23.47 0.72
CA PRO A 174 -21.56 22.78 1.09
C PRO A 174 -21.44 21.26 0.98
N ARG A 175 -22.17 20.53 1.83
CA ARG A 175 -22.18 19.05 1.83
C ARG A 175 -22.51 18.44 0.46
N SER A 176 -23.33 19.11 -0.35
CA SER A 176 -23.63 18.67 -1.72
C SER A 176 -22.38 18.58 -2.60
N VAL A 177 -21.48 19.56 -2.50
CA VAL A 177 -20.20 19.55 -3.24
C VAL A 177 -19.32 18.40 -2.78
N LEU A 178 -19.22 18.17 -1.47
CA LEU A 178 -18.47 17.03 -0.91
C LEU A 178 -19.07 15.69 -1.35
N MET A 179 -20.39 15.60 -1.43
CA MET A 179 -21.11 14.42 -1.91
C MET A 179 -20.82 14.13 -3.40
N ASP A 180 -20.76 15.17 -4.23
CA ASP A 180 -20.43 15.03 -5.66
C ASP A 180 -18.98 14.58 -5.85
N LEU A 181 -18.03 15.21 -5.16
CA LEU A 181 -16.61 14.82 -5.20
C LEU A 181 -16.39 13.41 -4.63
N SER A 182 -17.08 13.05 -3.54
CA SER A 182 -17.05 11.68 -2.99
C SER A 182 -17.61 10.66 -4.00
N SER A 183 -18.68 11.03 -4.71
CA SER A 183 -19.25 10.20 -5.77
C SER A 183 -18.27 10.04 -6.94
N GLN A 184 -17.54 11.09 -7.31
CA GLN A 184 -16.47 11.03 -8.31
C GLN A 184 -15.34 10.09 -7.86
N PHE A 185 -14.89 10.20 -6.61
CA PHE A 185 -13.85 9.33 -6.06
C PHE A 185 -14.26 7.85 -6.12
N TYR A 186 -15.46 7.48 -5.65
CA TYR A 186 -15.92 6.08 -5.71
C TYR A 186 -16.27 5.60 -7.11
N THR A 187 -16.57 6.53 -8.03
CA THR A 187 -16.68 6.20 -9.44
C THR A 187 -15.30 5.78 -9.98
N LEU A 188 -14.24 6.52 -9.66
CA LEU A 188 -12.88 6.20 -10.10
C LEU A 188 -12.27 5.00 -9.37
N VAL A 189 -12.58 4.82 -8.09
CA VAL A 189 -12.03 3.74 -7.27
C VAL A 189 -13.18 2.88 -6.78
N PRO A 190 -13.54 1.79 -7.50
CA PRO A 190 -14.69 0.95 -7.16
C PRO A 190 -14.61 0.38 -5.75
N HIS A 191 -15.53 0.79 -4.89
CA HIS A 191 -15.67 0.28 -3.53
C HIS A 191 -16.94 -0.56 -3.38
N ASP A 192 -16.83 -1.65 -2.64
CA ASP A 192 -17.95 -2.46 -2.22
C ASP A 192 -18.49 -1.96 -0.86
N PHE A 193 -19.68 -1.37 -0.90
CA PHE A 193 -20.41 -0.91 0.28
C PHE A 193 -21.58 -1.85 0.64
N GLY A 194 -21.66 -3.03 0.04
CA GLY A 194 -22.86 -3.86 0.10
C GLY A 194 -24.08 -3.03 -0.30
N ARG A 195 -25.20 -3.16 0.44
CA ARG A 195 -26.44 -2.39 0.19
C ARG A 195 -26.47 -1.01 0.84
N MET A 196 -25.43 -0.62 1.56
CA MET A 196 -25.34 0.68 2.23
C MET A 196 -25.09 1.82 1.24
N ILE A 197 -25.56 3.01 1.58
CA ILE A 197 -25.22 4.24 0.85
C ILE A 197 -23.71 4.48 0.99
N PRO A 198 -22.96 4.75 -0.09
CA PRO A 198 -21.56 5.12 0.03
C PRO A 198 -21.41 6.37 0.91
N PRO A 199 -20.46 6.39 1.86
CA PRO A 199 -20.32 7.48 2.82
C PRO A 199 -19.82 8.75 2.12
N VAL A 200 -20.19 9.92 2.62
CA VAL A 200 -19.59 11.19 2.13
C VAL A 200 -18.26 11.38 2.84
N LEU A 201 -17.21 11.70 2.08
CA LEU A 201 -15.90 12.08 2.62
C LEU A 201 -15.97 13.56 3.03
N ASP A 202 -16.19 13.82 4.31
CA ASP A 202 -16.45 15.17 4.82
C ASP A 202 -15.55 15.62 5.99
N SER A 203 -14.58 14.78 6.37
CA SER A 203 -13.57 15.10 7.37
C SER A 203 -12.14 14.87 6.88
N ASP A 204 -11.17 15.52 7.51
CA ASP A 204 -9.75 15.29 7.22
C ASP A 204 -9.34 13.84 7.50
N GLN A 205 -10.02 13.16 8.43
CA GLN A 205 -9.75 11.75 8.72
C GLN A 205 -10.18 10.86 7.56
N ASP A 206 -11.39 11.07 7.00
CA ASP A 206 -11.87 10.28 5.86
C ASP A 206 -10.93 10.38 4.66
N VAL A 207 -10.45 11.60 4.38
CA VAL A 207 -9.49 11.84 3.29
C VAL A 207 -8.16 11.15 3.55
N ARG A 208 -7.63 11.22 4.79
CA ARG A 208 -6.39 10.52 5.16
C ARG A 208 -6.52 9.01 4.98
N ASP A 209 -7.59 8.42 5.49
CA ASP A 209 -7.84 6.98 5.38
C ASP A 209 -7.90 6.54 3.91
N LYS A 210 -8.55 7.34 3.05
CA LYS A 210 -8.61 7.05 1.61
C LYS A 210 -7.30 7.29 0.88
N LYS A 211 -6.49 8.27 1.28
CA LYS A 211 -5.13 8.43 0.75
C LYS A 211 -4.27 7.21 1.09
N GLU A 212 -4.35 6.67 2.30
CA GLU A 212 -3.63 5.46 2.69
C GLU A 212 -4.01 4.25 1.81
N VAL A 213 -5.30 4.08 1.51
CA VAL A 213 -5.77 3.06 0.57
C VAL A 213 -5.13 3.25 -0.82
N MET A 214 -5.10 4.47 -1.34
CA MET A 214 -4.51 4.75 -2.65
C MET A 214 -2.99 4.52 -2.68
N LEU A 215 -2.28 4.88 -1.61
CA LEU A 215 -0.85 4.61 -1.49
C LEU A 215 -0.57 3.11 -1.43
N THR A 216 -1.37 2.35 -0.68
CA THR A 216 -1.30 0.89 -0.64
C THR A 216 -1.53 0.30 -2.04
N LEU A 217 -2.53 0.79 -2.78
CA LEU A 217 -2.78 0.36 -4.15
C LEU A 217 -1.62 0.64 -5.10
N SER A 218 -0.96 1.80 -4.96
CA SER A 218 0.23 2.12 -5.75
C SER A 218 1.37 1.12 -5.52
N ASP A 219 1.49 0.59 -4.30
CA ASP A 219 2.54 -0.35 -3.93
C ASP A 219 2.22 -1.78 -4.34
N ILE A 220 0.93 -2.14 -4.32
CA ILE A 220 0.45 -3.38 -4.94
C ILE A 220 0.70 -3.34 -6.44
N GLU A 221 0.32 -2.25 -7.13
CA GLU A 221 0.55 -2.07 -8.57
C GLU A 221 2.03 -2.17 -8.91
N LEU A 222 2.91 -1.47 -8.16
CA LEU A 222 4.36 -1.59 -8.35
C LEU A 222 4.80 -3.06 -8.25
N THR A 223 4.36 -3.77 -7.20
CA THR A 223 4.75 -5.17 -7.00
C THR A 223 4.21 -6.10 -8.09
N GLN A 224 3.02 -5.84 -8.63
CA GLN A 224 2.45 -6.58 -9.74
C GLN A 224 3.18 -6.28 -11.06
N SER A 225 3.56 -5.02 -11.28
CA SER A 225 4.33 -4.61 -12.47
C SER A 225 5.70 -5.29 -12.53
N LEU A 226 6.36 -5.52 -11.39
CA LEU A 226 7.62 -6.28 -11.33
C LEU A 226 7.47 -7.74 -11.81
N GLN A 227 6.26 -8.30 -11.72
CA GLN A 227 5.98 -9.69 -12.10
C GLN A 227 5.49 -9.82 -13.54
N LYS A 228 5.42 -8.72 -14.32
CA LYS A 228 5.06 -8.73 -15.74
C LYS A 228 6.26 -9.03 -16.66
N ASP A 229 7.48 -8.94 -16.14
CA ASP A 229 8.67 -9.31 -16.90
C ASP A 229 8.61 -10.81 -17.27
N LYS A 230 9.10 -11.14 -18.48
CA LYS A 230 9.05 -12.52 -19.00
C LYS A 230 9.75 -13.47 -18.02
N ALA A 231 9.02 -14.50 -17.61
CA ALA A 231 9.54 -15.55 -16.75
C ALA A 231 10.83 -16.14 -17.33
N ASN A 232 11.85 -16.28 -16.49
CA ASN A 232 13.08 -16.96 -16.87
C ASN A 232 13.03 -18.44 -16.47
N ASP A 233 12.81 -19.30 -17.46
CA ASP A 233 12.70 -20.77 -17.35
C ASP A 233 13.93 -21.45 -16.73
N GLN A 234 15.05 -20.73 -16.65
CA GLN A 234 16.31 -21.23 -16.10
C GLN A 234 16.45 -21.00 -14.58
N ILE A 235 15.57 -20.21 -13.97
CA ILE A 235 15.68 -19.80 -12.56
C ILE A 235 14.46 -20.30 -11.78
N HIS A 236 14.66 -20.72 -10.52
CA HIS A 236 13.54 -21.07 -9.65
C HIS A 236 12.60 -19.86 -9.45
N PRO A 237 11.27 -19.98 -9.60
CA PRO A 237 10.34 -18.84 -9.53
C PRO A 237 10.43 -17.99 -8.25
N LEU A 238 10.68 -18.61 -7.10
CA LEU A 238 10.91 -17.87 -5.85
C LEU A 238 12.24 -17.10 -5.83
N LEU A 239 13.27 -17.64 -6.48
CA LEU A 239 14.56 -16.96 -6.60
C LEU A 239 14.45 -15.77 -7.55
N GLU A 240 13.70 -15.92 -8.64
CA GLU A 240 13.37 -14.82 -9.55
C GLU A 240 12.62 -13.70 -8.81
N LYS A 241 11.54 -14.03 -8.07
CA LYS A 241 10.81 -13.05 -7.24
C LYS A 241 11.71 -12.36 -6.20
N TYR A 242 12.64 -13.10 -5.61
CA TYR A 242 13.63 -12.53 -4.68
C TYR A 242 14.58 -11.56 -5.39
N GLN A 243 15.14 -11.94 -6.54
CA GLN A 243 16.05 -11.12 -7.33
C GLN A 243 15.38 -9.83 -7.82
N MET A 244 14.09 -9.90 -8.18
CA MET A 244 13.27 -8.73 -8.56
C MET A 244 13.24 -7.64 -7.48
N LEU A 245 13.45 -7.97 -6.20
CA LEU A 245 13.48 -6.99 -5.11
C LEU A 245 14.74 -6.10 -5.16
N ASP A 246 15.82 -6.49 -5.84
CA ASP A 246 17.12 -5.81 -5.77
C ASP A 246 17.56 -5.54 -4.31
N CYS A 247 17.34 -6.51 -3.44
CA CYS A 247 17.51 -6.39 -2.01
C CYS A 247 18.07 -7.68 -1.42
N GLU A 248 19.19 -7.58 -0.70
CA GLU A 248 19.78 -8.69 0.04
C GLU A 248 19.05 -8.87 1.38
N LEU A 249 18.64 -10.10 1.66
CA LEU A 249 18.00 -10.49 2.93
C LEU A 249 18.79 -11.61 3.60
N GLU A 250 19.48 -11.27 4.67
CA GLU A 250 20.26 -12.22 5.46
C GLU A 250 19.51 -12.60 6.75
N TYR A 251 19.17 -13.87 6.92
CA TYR A 251 18.44 -14.33 8.11
C TYR A 251 19.32 -14.25 9.36
N VAL A 252 18.80 -13.64 10.43
CA VAL A 252 19.48 -13.55 11.73
C VAL A 252 19.10 -14.76 12.59
N ASN A 253 20.10 -15.49 13.08
CA ASN A 253 19.83 -16.68 13.90
C ASN A 253 19.24 -16.26 15.26
N LYS A 254 18.23 -17.00 15.73
CA LYS A 254 17.51 -16.70 16.99
C LYS A 254 18.42 -16.75 18.23
N ASN A 255 19.53 -17.47 18.14
CA ASN A 255 20.49 -17.60 19.23
C ASN A 255 21.50 -16.45 19.28
N ASP A 256 21.61 -15.65 18.20
CA ASP A 256 22.56 -14.55 18.10
C ASP A 256 22.19 -13.40 19.05
N ASN A 257 23.21 -12.71 19.55
CA ASN A 257 23.02 -11.55 20.43
C ASN A 257 22.24 -10.44 19.75
N GLU A 258 22.39 -10.30 18.43
CA GLU A 258 21.63 -9.35 17.63
C GLU A 258 20.13 -9.65 17.65
N PHE A 259 19.72 -10.91 17.43
CA PHE A 259 18.31 -11.30 17.52
C PHE A 259 17.75 -11.02 18.92
N LYS A 260 18.49 -11.38 19.97
CA LYS A 260 18.08 -11.14 21.37
C LYS A 260 17.95 -9.65 21.69
N LEU A 261 18.83 -8.81 21.17
CA LEU A 261 18.75 -7.36 21.31
C LEU A 261 17.48 -6.82 20.64
N LEU A 262 17.24 -7.19 19.39
CA LEU A 262 16.07 -6.72 18.63
C LEU A 262 14.76 -7.28 19.21
N GLN A 263 14.77 -8.49 19.74
CA GLN A 263 13.67 -9.06 20.50
C GLN A 263 13.40 -8.25 21.77
N THR A 264 14.45 -7.89 22.52
CA THR A 264 14.32 -7.02 23.70
C THR A 264 13.70 -5.68 23.32
N TYR A 265 14.11 -5.09 22.20
CA TYR A 265 13.52 -3.84 21.70
C TYR A 265 12.03 -4.01 21.33
N ALA A 266 11.68 -5.08 20.61
CA ALA A 266 10.30 -5.35 20.19
C ALA A 266 9.35 -5.57 21.39
N THR A 267 9.85 -6.12 22.49
CA THR A 267 9.07 -6.40 23.70
C THR A 267 9.24 -5.37 24.81
N ALA A 268 9.97 -4.27 24.57
CA ALA A 268 10.24 -3.26 25.59
C ALA A 268 8.97 -2.52 26.06
N CYS A 269 7.97 -2.39 25.19
CA CYS A 269 6.74 -1.65 25.48
C CYS A 269 5.64 -2.57 26.06
N PRO A 270 5.12 -2.29 27.27
CA PRO A 270 4.09 -3.14 27.90
C PRO A 270 2.74 -3.08 27.15
N ASN A 271 2.42 -1.94 26.53
CA ASN A 271 1.17 -1.73 25.78
C ASN A 271 1.30 -2.08 24.28
N THR A 272 2.23 -2.96 23.93
CA THR A 272 2.38 -3.37 22.54
C THR A 272 1.17 -4.18 22.06
N ARG A 273 0.80 -4.04 20.78
CA ARG A 273 -0.08 -5.02 20.14
C ARG A 273 0.52 -6.40 20.35
N LYS A 274 -0.32 -7.34 20.82
CA LYS A 274 0.12 -8.69 21.15
C LYS A 274 0.61 -9.38 19.89
N GLY A 275 1.77 -10.00 19.99
CA GLY A 275 2.29 -10.82 18.91
C GLY A 275 3.67 -11.38 19.21
N LYS A 276 3.92 -12.59 18.72
CA LYS A 276 5.22 -13.25 18.89
C LYS A 276 6.15 -12.82 17.75
N LEU A 277 7.34 -12.32 18.09
CA LEU A 277 8.42 -12.17 17.12
C LEU A 277 8.85 -13.56 16.62
N LEU A 278 8.71 -13.77 15.31
CA LEU A 278 9.01 -15.03 14.66
C LEU A 278 10.44 -15.02 14.14
N ASP A 279 10.75 -14.13 13.19
CA ASP A 279 11.99 -14.17 12.40
C ASP A 279 12.49 -12.74 12.12
N ILE A 280 13.81 -12.59 11.88
CA ILE A 280 14.46 -11.31 11.55
C ILE A 280 15.39 -11.52 10.34
N TRP A 281 15.41 -10.55 9.43
CA TRP A 281 16.40 -10.45 8.36
C TRP A 281 17.14 -9.12 8.45
N ARG A 282 18.47 -9.14 8.26
CA ARG A 282 19.22 -7.94 7.86
C ARG A 282 18.85 -7.60 6.44
N VAL A 283 18.70 -6.31 6.16
CA VAL A 283 18.26 -5.78 4.88
C VAL A 283 19.37 -4.91 4.31
N ASP A 284 19.82 -5.21 3.09
CA ASP A 284 20.68 -4.32 2.31
C ASP A 284 20.09 -4.10 0.92
N ARG A 285 19.50 -2.92 0.72
CA ARG A 285 18.87 -2.52 -0.54
C ARG A 285 19.91 -1.94 -1.49
N LYS A 286 19.83 -2.32 -2.77
CA LYS A 286 20.67 -1.76 -3.83
C LYS A 286 20.57 -0.23 -3.87
N GLY A 287 21.72 0.45 -3.82
CA GLY A 287 21.85 1.91 -3.86
C GLY A 287 21.45 2.65 -2.57
N GLU A 288 20.82 1.99 -1.59
CA GLU A 288 20.38 2.65 -0.35
C GLU A 288 21.57 3.07 0.52
N ARG A 289 22.63 2.24 0.58
CA ARG A 289 23.89 2.58 1.24
C ARG A 289 24.49 3.87 0.68
N ASP A 290 24.59 3.98 -0.65
CA ASP A 290 25.27 5.11 -1.28
C ASP A 290 24.51 6.42 -1.12
N ARG A 291 23.18 6.42 -1.21
CA ARG A 291 22.38 7.63 -0.90
C ARG A 291 22.51 8.02 0.58
N PHE A 292 22.60 7.05 1.48
CA PHE A 292 22.66 7.28 2.93
C PHE A 292 24.00 7.86 3.39
N LYS A 293 25.11 7.57 2.69
CA LYS A 293 26.44 8.17 2.93
C LYS A 293 26.43 9.70 2.88
N SER A 294 25.48 10.32 2.18
CA SER A 294 25.33 11.79 2.16
C SER A 294 25.04 12.42 3.53
N HIS A 295 24.79 11.60 4.56
CA HIS A 295 24.53 12.02 5.94
C HIS A 295 25.57 11.50 6.94
N ASP A 296 26.73 11.01 6.49
CA ASP A 296 27.77 10.40 7.34
C ASP A 296 28.31 11.31 8.45
N ASP A 297 28.18 12.62 8.29
CA ASP A 297 28.52 13.66 9.25
C ASP A 297 27.50 13.78 10.39
N ILE A 298 26.25 13.34 10.16
CA ILE A 298 25.20 13.29 11.18
C ILE A 298 25.55 12.19 12.20
N LYS A 299 25.86 12.59 13.43
CA LYS A 299 26.20 11.67 14.53
C LYS A 299 24.98 11.13 15.26
N HIS A 300 23.93 11.93 15.41
CA HIS A 300 22.74 11.53 16.15
C HIS A 300 21.86 10.61 15.30
N ARG A 301 21.96 9.30 15.56
CA ARG A 301 21.31 8.23 14.81
C ARG A 301 20.54 7.32 15.74
N LYS A 302 19.31 6.97 15.36
CA LYS A 302 18.47 5.99 16.07
C LYS A 302 18.00 4.90 15.13
N LEU A 303 17.89 3.69 15.67
CA LEU A 303 17.17 2.59 15.05
C LEU A 303 15.71 2.69 15.48
N LEU A 304 14.80 2.94 14.54
CA LEU A 304 13.40 3.25 14.83
C LEU A 304 12.44 2.34 14.05
N TRP A 305 11.25 2.14 14.59
CA TRP A 305 10.21 1.29 14.03
C TRP A 305 9.44 1.98 12.91
N HIS A 306 9.14 1.20 11.87
CA HIS A 306 8.17 1.53 10.83
C HIS A 306 7.26 0.33 10.60
N GLY A 307 5.98 0.47 10.95
CA GLY A 307 4.96 -0.55 10.71
C GLY A 307 4.25 -0.30 9.40
N THR A 308 3.87 -1.36 8.70
CA THR A 308 3.23 -1.26 7.40
C THR A 308 2.35 -2.48 7.12
N ASN A 309 1.57 -2.41 6.06
CA ASN A 309 0.81 -3.53 5.57
C ASN A 309 1.70 -4.60 4.91
N VAL A 310 1.38 -5.88 5.08
CA VAL A 310 2.07 -6.98 4.38
C VAL A 310 2.10 -6.79 2.84
N ALA A 311 1.03 -6.22 2.27
CA ALA A 311 0.93 -5.91 0.84
C ALA A 311 1.92 -4.85 0.34
N VAL A 312 2.58 -4.13 1.25
CA VAL A 312 3.50 -3.04 0.91
C VAL A 312 4.97 -3.44 1.10
N VAL A 313 5.22 -4.58 1.75
CA VAL A 313 6.58 -5.04 2.10
C VAL A 313 7.46 -5.23 0.87
N ALA A 314 6.96 -5.89 -0.19
CA ALA A 314 7.72 -6.09 -1.42
C ALA A 314 8.09 -4.76 -2.10
N ALA A 315 7.15 -3.82 -2.19
CA ALA A 315 7.39 -2.48 -2.71
C ALA A 315 8.43 -1.70 -1.89
N ILE A 316 8.39 -1.79 -0.55
CA ILE A 316 9.41 -1.17 0.32
C ILE A 316 10.77 -1.85 0.13
N LEU A 317 10.82 -3.17 0.01
CA LEU A 317 12.07 -3.89 -0.25
C LEU A 317 12.65 -3.56 -1.63
N LYS A 318 11.83 -3.21 -2.64
CA LYS A 318 12.27 -2.79 -3.98
C LYS A 318 12.59 -1.29 -4.10
N ALA A 319 11.69 -0.41 -3.71
CA ALA A 319 11.81 1.04 -3.91
C ALA A 319 12.24 1.83 -2.65
N GLY A 320 12.13 1.22 -1.46
CA GLY A 320 12.48 1.84 -0.20
C GLY A 320 11.31 2.62 0.39
N LEU A 321 11.52 3.21 1.56
CA LEU A 321 10.56 4.15 2.15
C LEU A 321 10.56 5.44 1.33
N ARG A 322 9.37 5.84 0.87
CA ARG A 322 9.16 6.96 -0.06
C ARG A 322 8.34 8.07 0.56
N ILE A 323 8.65 9.32 0.20
CA ILE A 323 7.81 10.48 0.48
C ILE A 323 6.90 10.71 -0.72
N MET A 324 5.75 10.04 -0.73
CA MET A 324 4.82 10.11 -1.85
C MET A 324 4.17 11.51 -1.94
N PRO A 325 3.94 12.08 -3.14
CA PRO A 325 3.45 13.46 -3.31
C PRO A 325 2.17 13.77 -2.54
N HIS A 326 1.30 12.78 -2.35
CA HIS A 326 0.01 12.91 -1.69
C HIS A 326 0.00 12.34 -0.26
N SER A 327 1.12 11.84 0.25
CA SER A 327 1.21 11.38 1.64
C SER A 327 1.21 12.56 2.62
N GLY A 328 0.79 12.27 3.84
CA GLY A 328 0.74 13.26 4.91
C GLY A 328 0.07 12.68 6.14
N GLY A 329 0.45 13.17 7.30
CA GLY A 329 -0.11 12.77 8.58
C GLY A 329 -0.24 13.94 9.53
N LEU A 330 -0.32 13.64 10.81
CA LEU A 330 -0.43 14.64 11.88
C LEU A 330 0.74 15.63 11.91
N VAL A 331 1.87 15.27 11.32
CA VAL A 331 3.12 16.06 11.29
C VAL A 331 3.59 16.31 9.85
N GLY A 332 2.65 16.31 8.89
CA GLY A 332 2.93 16.66 7.50
C GLY A 332 3.49 15.52 6.65
N ARG A 333 4.20 15.86 5.58
CA ARG A 333 4.64 14.94 4.52
C ARG A 333 6.13 14.61 4.66
N GLY A 334 6.41 13.50 5.34
CA GLY A 334 7.74 12.94 5.53
C GLY A 334 7.65 11.44 5.78
N ILE A 335 8.78 10.81 6.13
CA ILE A 335 8.80 9.41 6.57
C ILE A 335 8.65 9.38 8.09
N TYR A 336 7.66 8.62 8.55
CA TYR A 336 7.31 8.51 9.97
C TYR A 336 7.95 7.27 10.59
N PHE A 337 8.53 7.48 11.76
CA PHE A 337 9.08 6.42 12.60
C PHE A 337 8.63 6.58 14.04
N ALA A 338 8.65 5.48 14.80
CA ALA A 338 8.42 5.51 16.24
C ALA A 338 9.59 4.86 16.99
N SER A 339 9.90 5.39 18.17
CA SER A 339 10.81 4.74 19.11
C SER A 339 10.14 3.56 19.83
N GLU A 340 8.81 3.51 19.86
CA GLU A 340 8.03 2.49 20.54
C GLU A 340 7.39 1.52 19.53
N HIS A 341 7.70 0.22 19.66
CA HIS A 341 7.06 -0.83 18.86
C HIS A 341 5.52 -0.77 18.97
N ALA A 342 5.02 -0.46 20.18
CA ALA A 342 3.59 -0.33 20.44
C ALA A 342 2.90 0.63 19.48
N LYS A 343 3.54 1.75 19.10
CA LYS A 343 2.96 2.71 18.15
C LYS A 343 2.93 2.15 16.73
N SER A 344 4.09 1.73 16.22
CA SER A 344 4.22 1.28 14.83
C SER A 344 3.45 -0.02 14.56
N SER A 345 3.29 -0.90 15.55
CA SER A 345 2.55 -2.18 15.39
C SER A 345 1.06 -2.01 15.07
N TRP A 346 0.46 -0.84 15.35
CA TRP A 346 -0.92 -0.53 14.96
C TRP A 346 -1.07 -0.17 13.48
N TYR A 347 0.02 0.19 12.80
CA TYR A 347 0.05 0.40 11.36
C TYR A 347 0.28 -0.92 10.59
N VAL A 348 0.43 -2.04 11.31
CA VAL A 348 0.58 -3.34 10.67
C VAL A 348 -0.78 -3.90 10.28
N GLY A 349 -0.99 -4.03 8.97
CA GLY A 349 -2.01 -4.90 8.42
C GLY A 349 -1.43 -6.30 8.17
N PRO A 350 -1.64 -7.27 9.07
CA PRO A 350 -1.14 -8.63 8.87
C PRO A 350 -1.94 -9.35 7.79
N HIS A 351 -1.34 -10.40 7.21
CA HIS A 351 -2.08 -11.39 6.45
C HIS A 351 -3.06 -12.12 7.37
N TYR A 352 -4.34 -12.06 7.05
CA TYR A 352 -5.39 -12.74 7.84
C TYR A 352 -5.40 -14.24 7.58
N GLY A 353 -5.38 -15.02 8.65
CA GLY A 353 -5.41 -16.49 8.59
C GLY A 353 -4.04 -17.12 8.78
N LYS A 354 -3.92 -18.37 8.34
CA LYS A 354 -2.72 -19.19 8.51
C LYS A 354 -1.93 -19.24 7.21
N PHE A 355 -0.64 -18.91 7.28
CA PHE A 355 0.28 -19.01 6.16
C PHE A 355 1.48 -19.90 6.53
N GLU A 356 1.66 -21.02 5.83
CA GLU A 356 2.77 -21.98 6.08
C GLU A 356 2.87 -22.40 7.57
N GLY A 357 1.72 -22.54 8.24
CA GLY A 357 1.62 -22.95 9.65
C GLY A 357 1.69 -21.81 10.68
N GLU A 358 1.84 -20.56 10.25
CA GLU A 358 1.95 -19.38 11.12
C GLU A 358 0.70 -18.48 10.97
N ASP A 359 0.11 -18.08 12.10
CA ASP A 359 -1.15 -17.32 12.11
C ASP A 359 -0.89 -15.81 12.11
N MET A 360 -1.73 -15.06 11.39
CA MET A 360 -1.79 -13.59 11.43
C MET A 360 -0.42 -12.92 11.22
N VAL A 361 0.28 -13.35 10.17
CA VAL A 361 1.66 -12.92 9.89
C VAL A 361 1.68 -11.46 9.46
N GLY A 362 2.46 -10.64 10.18
CA GLY A 362 2.71 -9.24 9.82
C GLY A 362 4.19 -8.89 9.90
N PHE A 363 4.54 -7.72 9.35
CA PHE A 363 5.91 -7.28 9.22
C PHE A 363 6.11 -5.86 9.72
N MET A 364 7.29 -5.60 10.27
CA MET A 364 7.74 -4.26 10.64
C MET A 364 9.20 -4.08 10.26
N PHE A 365 9.59 -2.86 9.92
CA PHE A 365 10.97 -2.51 9.64
C PHE A 365 11.60 -1.83 10.85
N LEU A 366 12.90 -2.08 11.04
CA LEU A 366 13.78 -1.23 11.82
C LEU A 366 14.71 -0.48 10.88
N VAL A 367 14.73 0.83 11.05
CA VAL A 367 15.35 1.77 10.12
C VAL A 367 16.35 2.60 10.88
N GLU A 368 17.58 2.65 10.39
CA GLU A 368 18.57 3.60 10.87
C GLU A 368 18.22 4.98 10.31
N VAL A 369 17.95 5.92 11.20
CA VAL A 369 17.53 7.27 10.86
C VAL A 369 18.59 8.25 11.31
N ALA A 370 19.16 8.99 10.36
CA ALA A 370 20.07 10.10 10.61
C ALA A 370 19.26 11.34 11.03
N LEU A 371 18.98 11.43 12.34
CA LEU A 371 18.09 12.45 12.92
C LEU A 371 18.75 13.81 13.04
N GLY A 372 20.06 13.87 13.28
CA GLY A 372 20.80 15.12 13.42
C GLY A 372 20.22 16.02 14.49
N LYS A 373 20.13 17.32 14.21
CA LYS A 373 19.53 18.29 15.12
C LYS A 373 18.01 18.23 15.00
N GLU A 374 17.37 17.81 16.09
CA GLU A 374 15.92 17.59 16.18
C GLU A 374 15.14 18.88 16.52
N SER A 375 14.08 19.18 15.76
CA SER A 375 13.09 20.20 16.14
C SER A 375 11.91 19.54 16.84
N SER A 376 11.68 19.87 18.11
CA SER A 376 10.56 19.32 18.88
C SER A 376 9.24 20.06 18.59
N ILE A 377 8.14 19.32 18.45
CA ILE A 377 6.78 19.87 18.44
C ILE A 377 5.88 19.10 19.41
N THR A 378 4.81 19.73 19.88
CA THR A 378 3.84 19.16 20.84
C THR A 378 2.39 19.22 20.36
N GLN A 379 2.15 19.82 19.19
CA GLN A 379 0.86 19.91 18.54
C GLN A 379 0.97 19.43 17.09
N CYS A 380 -0.13 18.92 16.54
CA CYS A 380 -0.19 18.48 15.16
C CYS A 380 0.08 19.65 14.20
N ASN A 381 0.88 19.41 13.17
CA ASN A 381 1.07 20.34 12.08
C ASN A 381 1.17 19.55 10.76
N GLY A 382 0.01 19.28 10.16
CA GLY A 382 -0.11 18.57 8.89
C GLY A 382 0.43 19.31 7.66
N SER A 383 0.87 20.57 7.81
CA SER A 383 1.39 21.38 6.69
C SER A 383 2.90 21.23 6.47
N LEU A 384 3.60 20.55 7.37
CA LEU A 384 5.05 20.41 7.31
C LEU A 384 5.48 19.58 6.08
N THR A 385 6.49 20.06 5.37
CA THR A 385 7.06 19.38 4.19
C THR A 385 8.59 19.34 4.23
N LYS A 386 9.19 19.95 5.25
CA LYS A 386 10.63 19.97 5.53
C LYS A 386 10.85 20.26 7.02
N ALA A 387 12.03 19.89 7.52
CA ALA A 387 12.47 20.35 8.83
C ALA A 387 12.67 21.89 8.82
N PRO A 388 12.49 22.58 9.97
CA PRO A 388 12.78 24.01 10.07
C PRO A 388 14.25 24.33 9.78
N ALA A 389 14.55 25.57 9.42
CA ALA A 389 15.92 25.98 9.11
C ALA A 389 16.86 25.71 10.30
N GLY A 390 18.00 25.06 10.02
CA GLY A 390 18.98 24.68 11.04
C GLY A 390 18.62 23.44 11.85
N TYR A 391 17.67 22.63 11.38
CA TYR A 391 17.30 21.32 11.92
C TYR A 391 17.26 20.27 10.79
N ASP A 392 17.55 19.03 11.13
CA ASP A 392 17.62 17.91 10.19
C ASP A 392 16.37 17.03 10.24
N SER A 393 15.65 17.05 11.37
CA SER A 393 14.46 16.25 11.62
C SER A 393 13.45 16.99 12.50
N ILE A 394 12.22 16.47 12.52
CA ILE A 394 11.19 16.90 13.47
C ILE A 394 10.86 15.71 14.38
N VAL A 395 10.69 15.98 15.67
CA VAL A 395 10.15 15.00 16.61
C VAL A 395 8.90 15.56 17.26
N ALA A 396 7.75 14.95 16.95
CA ALA A 396 6.54 15.16 17.72
C ALA A 396 6.69 14.42 19.05
N ARG A 397 6.92 15.16 20.13
CA ARG A 397 7.30 14.57 21.42
C ARG A 397 6.10 13.95 22.09
N GLY A 398 6.18 12.66 22.40
CA GLY A 398 5.19 11.96 23.19
C GLY A 398 5.20 12.40 24.66
N ARG A 399 4.10 12.19 25.38
CA ARG A 399 4.09 12.24 26.85
C ARG A 399 4.97 11.13 27.46
N ASN A 400 5.22 10.07 26.71
CA ASN A 400 6.11 8.96 27.08
C ASN A 400 7.21 8.78 26.03
N GLU A 401 8.33 8.18 26.45
CA GLU A 401 9.45 7.78 25.59
C GLU A 401 10.17 6.59 26.25
N PRO A 402 10.73 5.63 25.51
CA PRO A 402 11.62 4.60 26.06
C PRO A 402 12.66 5.23 27.00
N ASP A 403 12.86 4.65 28.20
CA ASP A 403 13.83 5.17 29.17
C ASP A 403 15.23 5.29 28.54
N PRO A 404 15.75 6.52 28.32
CA PRO A 404 17.03 6.72 27.65
C PRO A 404 18.21 6.11 28.42
N LYS A 405 18.06 5.85 29.73
CA LYS A 405 19.09 5.17 30.54
C LYS A 405 19.22 3.69 30.19
N LYS A 406 18.25 3.13 29.49
CA LYS A 406 18.23 1.73 29.03
C LYS A 406 18.57 1.62 27.55
N ASP A 407 18.89 2.73 26.89
CA ASP A 407 19.34 2.70 25.50
C ASP A 407 20.57 1.80 25.35
N LYS A 408 20.55 0.99 24.28
CA LYS A 408 21.71 0.26 23.80
C LYS A 408 22.30 1.00 22.62
N LYS A 409 23.56 0.72 22.33
CA LYS A 409 24.27 1.27 21.18
C LYS A 409 24.84 0.10 20.39
N ILE A 410 24.62 0.13 19.09
CA ILE A 410 25.21 -0.81 18.13
C ILE A 410 26.06 -0.03 17.14
N THR A 411 27.02 -0.70 16.51
CA THR A 411 27.79 -0.12 15.41
C THR A 411 27.25 -0.65 14.10
N LEU A 412 26.80 0.25 13.23
CA LEU A 412 26.38 -0.06 11.87
C LEU A 412 27.25 0.76 10.93
N GLU A 413 28.11 0.09 10.15
CA GLU A 413 29.04 0.73 9.21
C GLU A 413 29.85 1.87 9.84
N ASP A 414 30.52 1.57 10.95
CA ASP A 414 31.36 2.49 11.72
C ASP A 414 30.62 3.69 12.35
N LYS A 415 29.28 3.68 12.32
CA LYS A 415 28.43 4.66 13.00
C LYS A 415 27.80 4.05 14.24
N GLU A 416 27.85 4.79 15.34
CA GLU A 416 27.13 4.42 16.56
C GLU A 416 25.64 4.76 16.39
N VAL A 417 24.77 3.78 16.60
CA VAL A 417 23.32 3.90 16.45
C VAL A 417 22.64 3.49 17.76
N ILE A 418 21.74 4.36 18.23
CA ILE A 418 20.97 4.15 19.46
C ILE A 418 19.81 3.20 19.19
N VAL A 419 19.62 2.21 20.07
CA VAL A 419 18.50 1.26 20.08
C VAL A 419 17.70 1.47 21.38
N PRO A 420 16.49 2.06 21.30
CA PRO A 420 15.67 2.40 22.48
C PRO A 420 15.04 1.19 23.20
N THR A 421 15.84 0.37 23.90
CA THR A 421 15.35 -0.87 24.54
C THR A 421 14.63 -0.68 25.88
N GLY A 422 14.48 0.56 26.36
CA GLY A 422 13.79 0.87 27.61
C GLY A 422 12.27 0.73 27.51
N ALA A 423 11.63 0.38 28.63
CA ALA A 423 10.19 0.58 28.75
C ALA A 423 9.85 2.08 28.71
N PRO A 424 8.72 2.48 28.13
CA PRO A 424 8.32 3.89 28.09
C PRO A 424 8.16 4.47 29.48
N VAL A 425 8.75 5.65 29.71
CA VAL A 425 8.63 6.43 30.95
C VAL A 425 8.05 7.83 30.64
N PRO A 426 7.32 8.46 31.58
CA PRO A 426 6.80 9.80 31.37
C PRO A 426 7.89 10.84 31.15
N GLN A 427 7.72 11.66 30.10
CA GLN A 427 8.58 12.80 29.80
C GLN A 427 8.06 14.06 30.52
N LYS A 428 8.72 14.46 31.61
CA LYS A 428 8.29 15.63 32.42
C LYS A 428 8.17 16.92 31.63
N GLU A 429 9.09 17.14 30.68
CA GLU A 429 9.12 18.32 29.80
C GLU A 429 7.89 18.36 28.86
N TRP A 430 7.41 17.19 28.42
CA TRP A 430 6.37 17.05 27.39
C TRP A 430 5.02 16.57 27.94
N LYS A 431 4.77 16.72 29.25
CA LYS A 431 3.55 16.24 29.93
C LYS A 431 2.23 16.75 29.33
N HIS A 432 2.26 17.91 28.65
CA HIS A 432 1.09 18.54 28.00
C HIS A 432 1.09 18.37 26.48
N SER A 433 1.93 17.49 25.93
CA SER A 433 1.93 17.20 24.51
C SER A 433 0.60 16.57 24.06
N GLY A 434 0.16 16.92 22.85
CA GLY A 434 -0.96 16.28 22.18
C GLY A 434 -0.64 14.87 21.67
N PHE A 435 0.62 14.43 21.76
CA PHE A 435 1.06 13.10 21.36
C PHE A 435 1.30 12.24 22.60
N ASP A 436 0.78 11.02 22.62
CA ASP A 436 1.04 10.10 23.74
C ASP A 436 2.44 9.46 23.64
N GLN A 437 2.81 9.07 22.42
CA GLN A 437 4.07 8.42 22.06
C GLN A 437 4.76 9.25 20.97
N SER A 438 6.10 9.33 21.01
CA SER A 438 6.86 10.16 20.08
C SER A 438 6.76 9.68 18.62
N GLU A 439 6.79 10.64 17.68
CA GLU A 439 6.96 10.39 16.24
C GLU A 439 8.19 11.11 15.75
N TYR A 440 9.06 10.39 15.06
CA TYR A 440 10.29 10.91 14.47
C TYR A 440 10.09 11.03 12.97
N LEU A 441 10.37 12.21 12.42
CA LEU A 441 10.16 12.52 11.01
C LEU A 441 11.42 13.03 10.34
N VAL A 442 11.69 12.47 9.17
CA VAL A 442 12.66 12.99 8.22
C VAL A 442 11.96 13.35 6.91
N TYR A 443 12.49 14.35 6.22
CA TYR A 443 11.90 14.92 5.01
C TYR A 443 12.76 14.69 3.76
N LYS A 444 13.78 13.85 3.90
CA LYS A 444 14.61 13.35 2.80
C LYS A 444 14.68 11.84 2.93
N GLU A 445 14.36 11.13 1.85
CA GLU A 445 14.44 9.66 1.83
C GLU A 445 15.86 9.17 2.10
N SER A 446 16.89 9.94 1.71
CA SER A 446 18.29 9.58 1.99
C SER A 446 18.68 9.63 3.47
N GLN A 447 17.86 10.21 4.36
CA GLN A 447 18.13 10.19 5.82
C GLN A 447 17.70 8.89 6.51
N ALA A 448 17.12 7.95 5.76
CA ALA A 448 16.62 6.69 6.28
C ALA A 448 17.24 5.52 5.53
N ARG A 449 17.71 4.53 6.28
CA ARG A 449 18.20 3.26 5.73
C ARG A 449 17.58 2.09 6.46
N ILE A 450 16.96 1.18 5.71
CA ILE A 450 16.37 -0.02 6.27
C ILE A 450 17.52 -0.94 6.68
N ARG A 451 17.49 -1.40 7.93
CA ARG A 451 18.50 -2.32 8.47
C ARG A 451 17.93 -3.69 8.75
N TYR A 452 16.68 -3.76 9.19
CA TYR A 452 16.04 -5.03 9.50
C TYR A 452 14.59 -5.08 9.05
N LEU A 453 14.17 -6.28 8.65
CA LEU A 453 12.78 -6.69 8.49
C LEU A 453 12.47 -7.71 9.59
N LEU A 454 11.41 -7.48 10.35
CA LEU A 454 10.99 -8.34 11.45
C LEU A 454 9.60 -8.88 11.15
N LYS A 455 9.45 -10.19 11.34
CA LYS A 455 8.19 -10.92 11.14
C LYS A 455 7.58 -11.27 12.47
N PHE A 456 6.29 -10.98 12.61
CA PHE A 456 5.51 -11.23 13.82
C PHE A 456 4.28 -12.07 13.48
N SER A 457 3.81 -12.83 14.46
CA SER A 457 2.45 -13.39 14.48
C SER A 457 1.63 -12.52 15.43
N PHE A 458 0.71 -11.72 14.88
CA PHE A 458 -0.13 -10.79 15.66
C PHE A 458 -1.37 -11.51 16.19
N VAL A 459 -1.88 -11.07 17.34
CA VAL A 459 -3.11 -11.61 17.95
C VAL A 459 -4.20 -10.55 18.00
#